data_AF-A0A4R6RYY6-F1
#
_entry.id   AF-A0A4R6RYY6-F1
#
_cell.length_a   1.000
_cell.length_b   1.000
_cell.length_c   1.000
_cell.angle_alpha   90.00
_cell.angle_beta   90.00
_cell.angle_gamma   90.00
#
_symmetry.space_group_name_H-M   'P 1'
#
loop_
_entity.id
_entity.type
_entity.pdbx_description
1 polymer ?
#
loop_
_entity_poly.entity_id
_entity_poly.type
_entity_poly.pdbx_seq_one_letter_code
_entity_poly.pdbx_strand_id
1 'polypeptide(L)'
;MTIADQIAEIIRRVDGSRTMGAGKLGEHIAQELVASGVVQAPSEEDLNVTKAGILVKPGQIWQDCDKRAVISSVKVLEVNAGKARIERGGAGGRQTTISVKRMHSSSTGFVLVRDV
;
A
#
# COMPACT_ATOMS: atom_id res chain seq x y z
N MET A 1 9.63 10.58 20.72
CA MET A 1 10.61 9.99 19.78
C MET A 1 11.15 8.75 20.45
N THR A 2 10.76 7.59 19.96
CA THR A 2 11.12 6.30 20.52
C THR A 2 12.50 5.88 20.00
N ILE A 3 13.13 4.89 20.65
CA ILE A 3 14.40 4.30 20.19
C ILE A 3 14.23 3.74 18.76
N ALA A 4 13.06 3.22 18.42
CA ALA A 4 12.73 2.76 17.07
C ALA A 4 12.78 3.89 16.03
N ASP A 5 12.29 5.10 16.38
CA ASP A 5 12.34 6.26 15.50
C ASP A 5 13.80 6.72 15.25
N GLN A 6 14.65 6.62 16.29
CA GLN A 6 16.07 6.95 16.19
C GLN A 6 16.83 5.96 15.29
N ILE A 7 16.55 4.67 15.42
CA ILE A 7 17.19 3.61 14.61
C ILE A 7 16.78 3.74 13.14
N ALA A 8 15.49 3.99 12.86
CA ALA A 8 15.00 4.16 11.50
C ALA A 8 15.63 5.37 10.78
N GLU A 9 15.87 6.47 11.51
CA GLU A 9 16.55 7.66 10.99
C GLU A 9 18.04 7.41 10.72
N ILE A 10 18.71 6.63 11.58
CA ILE A 10 20.11 6.23 11.36
C ILE A 10 20.24 5.36 10.12
N ILE A 11 19.35 4.37 9.94
CA ILE A 11 19.35 3.50 8.74
C ILE A 11 19.13 4.33 7.47
N ARG A 12 18.16 5.26 7.47
CA ARG A 12 17.93 6.18 6.34
C ARG A 12 19.16 7.02 5.97
N ARG A 13 19.93 7.46 6.96
CA ARG A 13 21.17 8.23 6.74
C ARG A 13 22.30 7.37 6.19
N VAL A 14 22.36 6.09 6.57
CA VAL A 14 23.36 5.13 6.07
C VAL A 14 23.06 4.75 4.61
N ASP A 15 21.80 4.52 4.25
CA ASP A 15 21.39 4.16 2.88
C ASP A 15 21.52 5.31 1.85
N GLY A 16 21.63 6.56 2.32
CA GLY A 16 21.86 7.73 1.47
C GLY A 16 23.28 7.79 0.86
N SER A 17 24.25 7.06 1.41
CA SER A 17 25.65 7.05 0.96
C SER A 17 25.97 5.84 0.07
N ARG A 18 25.44 5.89 -1.15
CA ARG A 18 25.98 5.33 -2.41
C ARG A 18 27.20 4.39 -2.27
N THR A 19 26.98 3.07 -2.18
CA THR A 19 27.85 2.06 -2.82
C THR A 19 27.03 0.84 -3.27
N MET A 20 27.24 0.43 -4.52
CA MET A 20 26.59 -0.72 -5.16
C MET A 20 27.09 -2.04 -4.57
N GLY A 21 26.61 -2.39 -3.38
CA GLY A 21 26.83 -3.68 -2.71
C GLY A 21 25.83 -3.95 -1.56
N ALA A 22 24.78 -3.14 -1.45
CA ALA A 22 23.94 -2.96 -0.27
C ALA A 22 22.75 -3.95 -0.13
N GLY A 23 22.75 -5.09 -0.85
CA GLY A 23 21.66 -6.06 -0.75
C GLY A 23 21.72 -6.90 0.54
N LYS A 24 22.86 -7.55 0.78
CA LYS A 24 22.95 -8.62 1.79
C LYS A 24 23.01 -8.13 3.24
N LEU A 25 23.71 -7.03 3.52
CA LEU A 25 23.89 -6.55 4.91
C LEU A 25 22.60 -5.91 5.45
N GLY A 26 21.93 -5.07 4.67
CA GLY A 26 20.63 -4.50 5.04
C GLY A 26 19.55 -5.58 5.20
N GLU A 27 19.55 -6.58 4.34
CA GLU A 27 18.62 -7.72 4.42
C GLU A 27 18.90 -8.60 5.65
N HIS A 28 20.16 -8.87 5.98
CA HIS A 28 20.51 -9.67 7.17
C HIS A 28 20.15 -8.94 8.47
N ILE A 29 20.43 -7.63 8.56
CA ILE A 29 20.05 -6.82 9.73
C ILE A 29 18.53 -6.73 9.86
N ALA A 30 17.81 -6.55 8.74
CA ALA A 30 16.35 -6.59 8.76
C ALA A 30 15.82 -7.96 9.23
N GLN A 31 16.41 -9.06 8.78
CA GLN A 31 16.05 -10.42 9.23
C GLN A 31 16.33 -10.62 10.72
N GLU A 32 17.48 -10.15 11.21
CA GLU A 32 17.89 -10.29 12.61
C GLU A 32 17.04 -9.41 13.55
N LEU A 33 16.67 -8.20 13.11
CA LEU A 33 15.74 -7.33 13.86
C LEU A 33 14.31 -7.90 13.88
N VAL A 34 13.89 -8.59 12.82
CA VAL A 34 12.61 -9.32 12.79
C VAL A 34 12.66 -10.56 13.68
N ALA A 35 13.75 -11.32 13.65
CA ALA A 35 13.94 -12.50 14.49
C ALA A 35 14.04 -12.17 15.99
N SER A 36 14.59 -10.99 16.33
CA SER A 36 14.66 -10.49 17.71
C SER A 36 13.38 -9.80 18.19
N GLY A 37 12.36 -9.67 17.32
CA GLY A 37 11.06 -9.08 17.67
C GLY A 37 11.08 -7.56 17.85
N VAL A 38 12.16 -6.89 17.45
CA VAL A 38 12.33 -5.42 17.54
C VAL A 38 11.50 -4.72 16.45
N VAL A 39 11.31 -5.39 15.31
CA VAL A 39 10.40 -4.98 14.23
C VAL A 39 9.55 -6.17 13.84
N GLN A 40 8.25 -5.99 13.70
CA GLN A 40 7.42 -7.00 13.06
C GLN A 40 7.66 -6.95 11.55
N ALA A 41 7.79 -8.10 10.90
CA ALA A 41 7.69 -8.18 9.45
C ALA A 41 6.38 -7.48 9.02
N PRO A 42 6.37 -6.71 7.92
CA PRO A 42 5.15 -6.06 7.46
C PRO A 42 4.09 -7.14 7.27
N SER A 43 3.06 -7.07 8.09
CA SER A 43 1.93 -7.97 8.00
C SER A 43 1.26 -7.80 6.64
N GLU A 44 0.55 -8.81 6.13
CA GLU A 44 -0.21 -8.65 4.87
C GLU A 44 -1.17 -7.46 4.94
N GLU A 45 -1.63 -7.10 6.15
CA GLU A 45 -2.49 -5.95 6.40
C GLU A 45 -1.78 -4.62 6.11
N ASP A 46 -0.50 -4.48 6.43
CA ASP A 46 0.28 -3.25 6.17
C ASP A 46 0.39 -2.94 4.68
N LEU A 47 0.43 -3.98 3.84
CA LEU A 47 0.43 -3.82 2.39
C LEU A 47 -0.94 -3.38 1.85
N ASN A 48 -2.00 -3.71 2.59
CA ASN A 48 -3.39 -3.41 2.24
C ASN A 48 -3.86 -2.04 2.77
N VAL A 49 -2.95 -1.27 3.39
CA VAL A 49 -3.19 0.13 3.77
C VAL A 49 -2.80 1.08 2.63
N THR A 50 -3.69 2.00 2.28
CA THR A 50 -3.45 3.02 1.26
C THR A 50 -2.47 4.08 1.76
N LYS A 51 -1.96 4.93 0.85
CA LYS A 51 -1.13 6.08 1.24
C LYS A 51 -1.83 7.07 2.17
N ALA A 52 -3.16 7.03 2.23
CA ALA A 52 -3.98 7.86 3.10
C ALA A 52 -4.27 7.19 4.46
N GLY A 53 -3.69 6.02 4.75
CA GLY A 53 -3.90 5.30 6.00
C GLY A 53 -5.22 4.52 6.06
N ILE A 54 -5.87 4.28 4.92
CA ILE A 54 -7.15 3.54 4.86
C ILE A 54 -6.87 2.07 4.60
N LEU A 55 -7.41 1.16 5.41
CA LEU A 55 -7.35 -0.28 5.13
C LEU A 55 -8.35 -0.63 4.04
N VAL A 56 -7.86 -1.22 2.94
CA VAL A 56 -8.71 -1.66 1.83
C VAL A 56 -9.31 -3.03 2.15
N LYS A 57 -10.64 -3.14 2.03
CA LYS A 57 -11.41 -4.35 2.33
C LYS A 57 -12.29 -4.76 1.14
N PRO A 58 -12.50 -6.07 0.91
CA PRO A 58 -13.53 -6.57 0.01
C PRO A 58 -14.89 -5.95 0.33
N GLY A 59 -15.62 -5.50 -0.68
CA GLY A 59 -16.95 -4.89 -0.57
C GLY A 59 -16.98 -3.35 -0.58
N GLN A 60 -15.85 -2.69 -0.31
CA GLN A 60 -15.76 -1.22 -0.33
C GLN A 60 -16.02 -0.65 -1.72
N ILE A 61 -16.59 0.56 -1.79
CA ILE A 61 -16.81 1.30 -3.05
C ILE A 61 -15.98 2.57 -3.07
N TRP A 62 -15.23 2.73 -4.15
CA TRP A 62 -14.30 3.82 -4.37
C TRP A 62 -14.67 4.59 -5.64
N GLN A 63 -14.62 5.92 -5.60
CA GLN A 63 -14.84 6.81 -6.75
C GLN A 63 -13.51 7.02 -7.48
N ASP A 64 -13.51 6.89 -8.81
CA ASP A 64 -12.37 7.29 -9.62
C ASP A 64 -12.28 8.82 -9.68
N CYS A 65 -11.10 9.36 -9.40
CA CYS A 65 -10.85 10.80 -9.46
C CYS A 65 -10.43 11.27 -10.85
N ASP A 66 -10.14 10.35 -11.78
CA ASP A 66 -9.77 10.70 -13.14
C ASP A 66 -10.97 11.30 -13.88
N LYS A 67 -10.92 12.61 -14.11
CA LYS A 67 -11.96 13.36 -14.84
C LYS A 67 -12.13 12.91 -16.29
N ARG A 68 -11.15 12.19 -16.85
CA ARG A 68 -11.21 11.62 -18.20
C ARG A 68 -11.88 10.25 -18.21
N ALA A 69 -11.96 9.59 -17.06
CA ALA A 69 -12.62 8.31 -16.95
C ALA A 69 -14.14 8.50 -16.99
N VAL A 70 -14.80 7.75 -17.88
CA VAL A 70 -16.27 7.63 -17.94
C VAL A 70 -16.81 6.83 -16.75
N ILE A 71 -15.92 6.25 -15.94
CA ILE A 71 -16.25 5.33 -14.85
C ILE A 71 -16.38 6.14 -13.57
N SER A 72 -17.57 6.09 -12.97
CA SER A 72 -17.82 6.80 -11.71
C SER A 72 -17.19 6.04 -10.54
N SER A 73 -17.51 4.75 -10.37
CA SER A 73 -17.16 4.01 -9.16
C SER A 73 -16.61 2.63 -9.43
N VAL A 74 -15.84 2.09 -8.49
CA VAL A 74 -15.31 0.73 -8.49
C VAL A 74 -15.62 0.04 -7.17
N LYS A 75 -15.98 -1.24 -7.21
CA LYS A 75 -16.20 -2.08 -6.02
C LYS A 75 -15.01 -2.99 -5.82
N VAL A 76 -14.49 -3.07 -4.59
CA VAL A 76 -13.43 -4.02 -4.24
C VAL A 76 -14.04 -5.42 -4.11
N LEU A 77 -13.48 -6.39 -4.82
CA LEU A 77 -13.89 -7.79 -4.76
C LEU A 77 -12.99 -8.58 -3.82
N GLU A 78 -11.68 -8.39 -3.93
CA GLU A 78 -10.66 -9.11 -3.16
C GLU A 78 -9.44 -8.20 -2.96
N VAL A 79 -8.70 -8.42 -1.88
CA VAL A 79 -7.44 -7.72 -1.58
C VAL A 79 -6.40 -8.75 -1.18
N ASN A 80 -5.24 -8.71 -1.82
CA ASN A 80 -4.13 -9.62 -1.53
C ASN A 80 -2.79 -8.91 -1.80
N ALA A 81 -1.87 -8.97 -0.82
CA ALA A 81 -0.51 -8.46 -0.93
C ALA A 81 -0.40 -7.05 -1.54
N GLY A 82 -1.22 -6.11 -1.07
CA GLY A 82 -1.24 -4.72 -1.55
C GLY A 82 -1.79 -4.52 -2.95
N LYS A 83 -2.53 -5.50 -3.47
CA LYS A 83 -3.30 -5.42 -4.72
C LYS A 83 -4.78 -5.64 -4.42
N ALA A 84 -5.62 -4.80 -5.01
CA ALA A 84 -7.06 -4.92 -4.94
C ALA A 84 -7.60 -5.34 -6.30
N ARG A 85 -8.36 -6.44 -6.34
CA ARG A 85 -9.18 -6.81 -7.49
C ARG A 85 -10.49 -6.05 -7.39
N ILE A 86 -10.83 -5.28 -8.41
CA ILE A 86 -11.97 -4.37 -8.43
C ILE A 86 -12.88 -4.66 -9.62
N GLU A 87 -14.16 -4.35 -9.45
CA GLU A 87 -15.17 -4.32 -10.51
C GLU A 87 -15.53 -2.88 -10.83
N ARG A 88 -15.47 -2.50 -12.10
CA ARG A 88 -15.87 -1.17 -12.57
C ARG A 88 -17.39 -1.08 -12.67
N GLY A 89 -17.96 -0.01 -12.13
CA GLY A 89 -19.38 0.31 -12.29
C GLY A 89 -19.71 0.68 -13.74
N GLY A 90 -20.80 0.12 -14.26
CA GLY A 90 -21.28 0.32 -15.64
C GLY A 90 -21.78 -0.96 -16.29
N ALA A 91 -22.52 -0.83 -17.40
CA ALA A 91 -23.02 -1.98 -18.16
C ALA A 91 -21.84 -2.78 -18.73
N GLY A 92 -21.54 -3.93 -18.11
CA GLY A 92 -20.46 -4.83 -18.52
C GLY A 92 -19.38 -5.12 -17.47
N GLY A 93 -19.47 -4.58 -16.25
CA GLY A 93 -18.79 -5.11 -15.04
C GLY A 93 -17.33 -5.54 -15.22
N ARG A 94 -16.49 -4.73 -15.88
CA ARG A 94 -15.10 -5.14 -16.19
C ARG A 94 -14.28 -5.22 -14.91
N GLN A 95 -13.72 -6.39 -14.66
CA GLN A 95 -12.82 -6.63 -13.54
C GLN A 95 -11.37 -6.25 -13.89
N THR A 96 -10.65 -5.68 -12.94
CA THR A 96 -9.22 -5.35 -13.08
C THR A 96 -8.53 -5.37 -11.72
N THR A 97 -7.20 -5.34 -11.72
CA THR A 97 -6.40 -5.32 -10.49
C THR A 97 -5.63 -4.02 -10.41
N ILE A 98 -5.72 -3.34 -9.27
CA ILE A 98 -5.00 -2.10 -8.99
C ILE A 98 -4.15 -2.22 -7.73
N SER A 99 -3.07 -1.45 -7.64
CA SER A 99 -2.30 -1.38 -6.39
C SER A 99 -3.08 -0.60 -5.34
N VAL A 100 -3.12 -1.11 -4.11
CA VAL A 100 -3.70 -0.44 -2.94
C VAL A 100 -3.09 0.95 -2.73
N LYS A 101 -1.79 1.12 -3.00
CA LYS A 101 -1.10 2.43 -2.94
C LYS A 101 -1.67 3.48 -3.89
N ARG A 102 -2.45 3.11 -4.92
CA ARG A 102 -3.16 4.06 -5.80
C ARG A 102 -4.51 4.50 -5.24
N MET A 103 -5.07 3.79 -4.26
CA MET A 103 -6.39 4.04 -3.66
C MET A 103 -6.32 5.20 -2.65
N HIS A 104 -5.97 6.39 -3.13
CA HIS A 104 -5.88 7.62 -2.36
C HIS A 104 -6.22 8.80 -3.27
N SER A 105 -6.60 9.92 -2.65
CA SER A 105 -6.88 11.18 -3.35
C SER A 105 -5.67 11.63 -4.18
N SER A 106 -5.83 11.59 -5.50
CA SER A 106 -4.88 12.15 -6.47
C SER A 106 -5.61 12.33 -7.81
N SER A 107 -4.99 13.03 -8.77
CA SER A 107 -5.61 13.31 -10.08
C SER A 107 -5.98 12.06 -10.90
N THR A 108 -5.41 10.90 -10.58
CA THR A 108 -5.72 9.58 -11.21
C THR A 108 -5.91 8.49 -10.15
N GLY A 109 -6.27 8.91 -8.94
CA GLY A 109 -6.44 8.06 -7.77
C GLY A 109 -7.90 7.74 -7.49
N PHE A 110 -8.17 7.34 -6.25
CA PHE A 110 -9.50 6.94 -5.81
C PHE A 110 -9.83 7.51 -4.44
N VAL A 111 -11.10 7.82 -4.23
CA VAL A 111 -11.63 8.27 -2.95
C VAL A 111 -12.66 7.26 -2.46
N LEU A 112 -12.55 6.84 -1.20
CA LEU A 112 -13.53 5.95 -0.58
C LEU A 112 -14.87 6.69 -0.46
N VAL A 113 -15.94 6.09 -1.01
CA VAL A 113 -17.30 6.64 -0.96
C VAL A 113 -18.16 5.86 0.01
N ARG A 114 -17.98 4.54 0.05
CA ARG A 114 -18.75 3.65 0.91
C ARG A 114 -17.86 2.57 1.48
N ASP A 115 -17.88 2.48 2.80
CA ASP A 115 -17.27 1.38 3.54
C ASP A 115 -18.25 0.19 3.66
N VAL A 116 -17.74 -0.96 4.11
CA VAL A 116 -18.52 -2.20 4.30
C VAL A 116 -19.33 -2.24 5.58
#